data_AF-A0AAV4SD10-F1
#
_entry.id   AF-A0AAV4SD10-F1
#
_cell.length_a   1.000
_cell.length_b   1.000
_cell.length_c   1.000
_cell.angle_alpha   90.00
_cell.angle_beta   90.00
_cell.angle_gamma   90.00
#
_symmetry.space_group_name_H-M   'P 1'
#
loop_
_entity.id
_entity.type
_entity.pdbx_description
1 polymer ?
#
loop_
_entity_poly.entity_id
_entity_poly.type
_entity_poly.pdbx_seq_one_letter_code
_entity_poly.pdbx_strand_id
1 'polypeptide(L)'
;MADDSRRPQCLLDVLLKLHIGDQVLDEEEVRQEVDTFIAAGHDTVAVAVKWALFLIGLYPEVQQKIHQELDSLLGADSKGPLSVSDLNELKYLECVLKECNRIYPPVPIIARKISEDISICGYTIPKRATIVVSSFFVHRDEDVFPDPEV
;
A
#
# COMPACT_ATOMS: atom_id res chain seq x y z
N MET A 1 9.59 39.54 -4.60
CA MET A 1 9.56 38.27 -3.86
C MET A 1 8.33 37.53 -4.33
N ALA A 2 8.50 36.37 -4.96
CA ALA A 2 7.38 35.57 -5.42
C ALA A 2 6.60 35.07 -4.19
N ASP A 3 5.28 35.18 -4.26
CA ASP A 3 4.35 34.66 -3.25
C ASP A 3 4.44 33.12 -3.25
N ASP A 4 5.16 32.58 -2.26
CA ASP A 4 5.45 31.15 -2.08
C ASP A 4 4.22 30.34 -1.61
N SER A 5 3.07 31.00 -1.40
CA SER A 5 1.83 30.38 -0.92
C SER A 5 1.14 29.45 -1.93
N ARG A 6 1.66 29.32 -3.16
CA ARG A 6 1.08 28.51 -4.25
C ARG A 6 1.85 27.25 -4.61
N ARG A 7 3.00 26.98 -3.98
CA ARG A 7 3.76 25.76 -4.30
C ARG A 7 3.14 24.56 -3.57
N PRO A 8 2.90 23.42 -4.25
CA PRO A 8 2.52 22.19 -3.56
C PRO A 8 3.60 21.81 -2.55
N GLN A 9 3.22 21.67 -1.28
CA GLN A 9 4.14 21.28 -0.23
C GLN A 9 4.41 19.78 -0.33
N CYS A 10 5.67 19.37 -0.32
CA CYS A 10 6.04 17.98 -0.13
C CYS A 10 6.14 17.65 1.36
N LEU A 11 6.26 16.36 1.69
CA LEU A 11 6.38 15.89 3.07
C LEU A 11 7.47 16.63 3.85
N LEU A 12 8.65 16.80 3.25
CA LEU A 12 9.77 17.48 3.90
C LEU A 12 9.46 18.96 4.19
N ASP A 13 8.73 19.65 3.31
CA ASP A 13 8.32 21.04 3.56
C ASP A 13 7.43 21.15 4.79
N VAL A 14 6.53 20.17 4.99
CA VAL A 14 5.65 20.10 6.16
C VAL A 14 6.45 19.83 7.43
N LEU A 15 7.36 18.85 7.41
CA LEU A 15 8.20 18.51 8.55
C LEU A 15 9.13 19.68 8.95
N LEU A 16 9.73 20.35 7.97
CA LEU A 16 10.58 21.52 8.22
C LEU A 16 9.79 22.70 8.78
N LYS A 17 8.53 22.88 8.37
CA LYS A 17 7.65 23.91 8.96
C LYS A 17 7.35 23.60 10.43
N LEU A 18 7.09 22.34 10.78
CA LEU A 18 6.87 21.92 12.16
C LEU A 18 8.11 22.08 13.04
N HIS A 19 9.31 21.91 12.47
CA HIS A 19 10.57 22.12 13.16
C HIS A 19 10.94 23.60 13.32
N ILE A 20 11.02 24.34 12.21
CA ILE A 20 11.54 25.72 12.17
C ILE A 20 10.48 26.74 12.62
N GLY A 21 9.23 26.53 12.21
CA GLY A 21 8.14 27.46 12.46
C GLY A 21 7.47 27.23 13.80
N ASP A 22 6.89 26.03 13.97
CA ASP A 22 6.02 25.72 15.10
C ASP A 22 6.79 25.14 16.31
N GLN A 23 8.07 24.77 16.13
CA GLN A 23 8.94 24.13 17.14
C GLN A 23 8.30 22.92 17.83
N VAL A 24 7.51 22.16 17.07
CA VAL A 24 6.83 20.94 17.53
C VAL A 24 7.74 19.72 17.42
N LEU A 25 8.64 19.72 16.43
CA LEU A 25 9.59 18.64 16.20
C LEU A 25 11.02 19.16 16.34
N ASP A 26 11.92 18.34 16.87
CA ASP A 26 13.37 18.57 16.75
C ASP A 26 13.93 18.01 15.43
N GLU A 27 15.21 18.29 15.15
CA GLU A 27 15.86 17.86 13.90
C GLU A 27 15.96 16.32 13.80
N GLU A 28 16.13 15.65 14.92
CA GLU A 28 16.26 14.20 14.99
C GLU A 28 14.90 13.54 14.71
N GLU A 29 13.82 14.08 15.25
CA GLU A 29 12.44 13.67 14.96
C GLU A 29 12.10 13.87 13.48
N VAL A 30 12.48 15.00 12.88
CA VAL A 30 12.31 15.21 11.42
C VAL A 30 13.04 14.12 10.62
N ARG A 31 14.29 13.80 10.98
CA ARG A 31 15.05 12.73 10.30
C ARG A 31 14.36 11.38 10.44
N GLN A 32 13.92 11.04 11.65
CA GLN A 32 13.25 9.77 11.94
C GLN A 32 11.93 9.61 11.16
N GLU A 33 11.15 10.68 11.02
CA GLU A 33 9.95 10.66 10.19
C GLU A 33 10.31 10.43 8.72
N VAL A 34 11.30 11.16 8.18
CA VAL A 34 11.76 10.95 6.79
C VAL A 34 12.22 9.51 6.55
N ASP A 35 13.04 8.95 7.44
CA ASP A 35 13.52 7.57 7.35
C ASP A 35 12.34 6.58 7.35
N THR A 36 11.35 6.81 8.21
CA THR A 36 10.15 5.96 8.33
C THR A 36 9.33 5.98 7.03
N PHE A 37 9.05 7.15 6.47
CA PHE A 37 8.27 7.27 5.23
C PHE A 37 8.98 6.65 4.02
N ILE A 38 10.30 6.83 3.91
CA ILE A 38 11.09 6.22 2.84
C ILE A 38 11.06 4.69 2.96
N ALA A 39 11.34 4.16 4.16
CA ALA A 39 11.38 2.72 4.38
C ALA A 39 9.99 2.07 4.15
N ALA A 40 8.94 2.66 4.72
CA ALA A 40 7.58 2.12 4.61
C ALA A 40 7.04 2.21 3.17
N GLY A 41 7.35 3.28 2.43
CA GLY A 41 6.84 3.52 1.09
C GLY A 41 7.65 2.88 -0.04
N HIS A 42 8.93 2.58 0.16
CA HIS A 42 9.79 2.06 -0.90
C HIS A 42 9.66 0.54 -1.05
N ASP A 43 10.05 -0.22 -0.02
CA ASP A 43 10.20 -1.67 -0.14
C ASP A 43 8.84 -2.37 -0.32
N THR A 44 7.80 -1.90 0.37
CA THR A 44 6.46 -2.48 0.27
C THR A 44 5.87 -2.31 -1.13
N VAL A 45 5.99 -1.11 -1.72
CA VAL A 45 5.50 -0.81 -3.07
C VAL A 45 6.33 -1.55 -4.12
N ALA A 46 7.66 -1.61 -3.97
CA ALA A 46 8.52 -2.35 -4.87
C ALA A 46 8.15 -3.84 -4.92
N VAL A 47 7.87 -4.46 -3.76
CA VAL A 47 7.43 -5.86 -3.68
C VAL A 47 6.06 -6.05 -4.34
N ALA A 48 5.10 -5.14 -4.08
CA ALA A 48 3.76 -5.20 -4.69
C ALA A 48 3.84 -5.14 -6.23
N VAL A 49 4.57 -4.16 -6.76
CA VAL A 49 4.73 -3.96 -8.21
C VAL A 49 5.47 -5.14 -8.84
N LYS A 50 6.52 -5.66 -8.19
CA LYS A 50 7.26 -6.83 -8.68
C LYS A 50 6.35 -8.05 -8.88
N TRP A 51 5.52 -8.37 -7.88
CA TRP A 51 4.59 -9.51 -7.99
C TRP A 51 3.48 -9.26 -9.00
N ALA A 52 2.94 -8.03 -9.05
CA ALA A 52 1.96 -7.66 -10.06
C ALA A 52 2.49 -7.83 -11.48
N LEU A 53 3.68 -7.31 -11.78
CA LEU A 53 4.30 -7.47 -13.10
C LEU A 53 4.59 -8.93 -13.44
N PHE A 54 5.06 -9.71 -12.46
CA PHE A 54 5.32 -11.14 -12.64
C PHE A 54 4.03 -11.90 -12.99
N LEU A 55 2.96 -11.70 -12.22
CA LEU A 55 1.68 -12.37 -12.44
C LEU A 55 1.02 -11.91 -13.75
N ILE A 56 0.96 -10.61 -14.02
CA ILE A 56 0.42 -10.10 -15.28
C ILE A 56 1.15 -10.71 -16.49
N GLY A 57 2.48 -10.91 -16.39
CA GLY A 57 3.27 -11.56 -17.43
C GLY A 57 3.00 -13.06 -17.61
N LEU A 58 2.45 -13.74 -16.59
CA LEU A 58 2.10 -15.17 -16.64
C LEU A 58 0.68 -15.42 -17.16
N TYR A 59 -0.21 -14.43 -17.12
CA TYR A 59 -1.63 -14.56 -17.50
C TYR A 59 -1.96 -13.60 -18.67
N PRO A 60 -1.72 -14.00 -19.92
CA PRO A 60 -1.94 -13.15 -21.11
C PRO A 60 -3.36 -12.62 -21.24
N GLU A 61 -4.36 -13.38 -20.81
CA GLU A 61 -5.76 -12.97 -20.80
C GLU A 61 -6.04 -11.85 -19.80
N VAL A 62 -5.35 -11.82 -18.66
CA VAL A 62 -5.43 -10.73 -17.68
C VAL A 62 -4.74 -9.50 -18.25
N GLN A 63 -3.55 -9.67 -18.81
CA GLN A 63 -2.82 -8.60 -19.49
C GLN A 63 -3.67 -7.96 -20.60
N GLN A 64 -4.31 -8.77 -21.45
CA GLN A 64 -5.16 -8.29 -22.54
C GLN A 64 -6.34 -7.46 -22.01
N LYS A 65 -7.00 -7.90 -20.94
CA LYS A 65 -8.09 -7.14 -20.31
C LYS A 65 -7.62 -5.81 -19.72
N ILE A 66 -6.45 -5.77 -19.10
CA ILE A 66 -5.84 -4.51 -18.62
C ILE A 66 -5.61 -3.56 -19.80
N HIS A 67 -5.06 -4.05 -20.91
CA HIS A 67 -4.87 -3.23 -22.10
C HIS A 67 -6.20 -2.70 -22.67
N GLN A 68 -7.23 -3.55 -22.75
CA GLN A 68 -8.56 -3.12 -23.20
C GLN A 68 -9.16 -2.03 -22.29
N GLU A 69 -8.99 -2.13 -20.97
CA GLU A 69 -9.42 -1.10 -20.03
C GLU A 69 -8.66 0.21 -20.25
N LEU A 70 -7.32 0.14 -20.39
CA LEU A 70 -6.48 1.31 -20.66
C LEU A 70 -6.84 1.97 -22.00
N ASP A 71 -7.01 1.19 -23.07
CA ASP A 71 -7.37 1.67 -24.40
C ASP A 71 -8.76 2.33 -24.40
N SER A 72 -9.71 1.80 -23.61
CA SER A 72 -11.05 2.37 -23.48
C SER A 72 -11.03 3.72 -22.77
N LEU A 73 -10.13 3.92 -21.81
CA LEU A 73 -9.99 5.15 -21.05
C LEU A 73 -9.18 6.22 -21.79
N LEU A 74 -8.04 5.81 -22.38
CA LEU A 74 -7.10 6.70 -23.05
C LEU A 74 -7.55 7.04 -24.49
N GLY A 75 -8.29 6.15 -25.14
CA GLY A 75 -8.54 6.26 -26.57
C GLY A 75 -7.26 6.16 -27.40
N ALA A 76 -7.40 6.12 -28.73
CA ALA A 76 -6.27 5.97 -29.66
C ALA A 76 -5.30 7.18 -29.68
N ASP A 77 -5.69 8.32 -29.09
CA ASP A 77 -5.00 9.61 -29.23
C ASP A 77 -4.55 10.25 -27.91
N SER A 78 -4.60 9.55 -26.77
CA SER A 78 -4.09 10.13 -25.52
C SER A 78 -2.57 10.33 -25.57
N LYS A 79 -2.14 11.58 -25.43
CA LYS A 79 -0.73 12.00 -25.38
C LYS A 79 -0.36 12.68 -24.06
N GLY A 80 -1.30 12.72 -23.10
CA GLY A 80 -1.13 13.40 -21.82
C GLY A 80 -0.96 12.43 -20.65
N PRO A 81 -0.41 12.89 -19.51
CA PRO A 81 -0.39 12.10 -18.28
C PRO A 81 -1.82 11.82 -17.79
N LEU A 82 -2.02 10.65 -17.19
CA LEU A 82 -3.28 10.30 -16.52
C LEU A 82 -3.54 11.27 -15.36
N SER A 83 -4.78 11.75 -15.25
CA SER A 83 -5.26 12.45 -14.08
C SER A 83 -5.64 11.46 -12.96
N VAL A 84 -5.79 11.96 -11.73
CA VAL A 84 -6.26 11.13 -10.60
C VAL A 84 -7.66 10.57 -10.86
N SER A 85 -8.54 11.33 -11.53
CA SER A 85 -9.86 10.83 -11.94
C SER A 85 -9.77 9.69 -12.93
N ASP A 86 -8.81 9.73 -13.86
CA ASP A 86 -8.63 8.64 -14.83
C ASP A 86 -8.18 7.36 -14.11
N LEU A 87 -7.26 7.47 -13.13
CA LEU A 87 -6.82 6.33 -12.34
C LEU A 87 -7.96 5.63 -11.60
N ASN A 88 -8.98 6.38 -11.15
CA ASN A 88 -10.15 5.81 -10.46
C ASN A 88 -11.07 5.00 -11.39
N GLU A 89 -10.95 5.16 -12.70
CA GLU A 89 -11.71 4.37 -13.68
C GLU A 89 -11.02 3.05 -14.07
N LEU A 90 -9.76 2.84 -13.67
CA LEU A 90 -9.00 1.60 -13.91
C LEU A 90 -9.37 0.48 -12.92
N LYS A 91 -10.66 0.13 -12.89
CA LYS A 91 -11.26 -0.77 -11.90
C LYS A 91 -10.74 -2.21 -12.02
N TYR A 92 -10.55 -2.70 -13.24
CA TYR A 92 -10.03 -4.03 -13.48
C TYR A 92 -8.55 -4.12 -13.07
N LEU A 93 -7.74 -3.11 -13.43
CA LEU A 93 -6.36 -3.04 -12.95
C LEU A 93 -6.30 -2.98 -11.41
N GLU A 94 -7.17 -2.22 -10.75
CA GLU A 94 -7.25 -2.20 -9.29
C GLU A 94 -7.58 -3.59 -8.72
N CYS A 95 -8.52 -4.33 -9.32
CA CYS A 95 -8.82 -5.71 -8.95
C CYS A 95 -7.59 -6.63 -9.11
N VAL A 96 -6.85 -6.51 -10.22
CA VAL A 96 -5.64 -7.30 -10.46
C VAL A 96 -4.57 -6.99 -9.40
N LEU A 97 -4.35 -5.72 -9.08
CA LEU A 97 -3.39 -5.32 -8.04
C LEU A 97 -3.79 -5.84 -6.65
N LYS A 98 -5.09 -5.79 -6.33
CA LYS A 98 -5.62 -6.36 -5.08
C LYS A 98 -5.42 -7.87 -5.03
N GLU A 99 -5.65 -8.57 -6.13
CA GLU A 99 -5.47 -10.01 -6.19
C GLU A 99 -4.00 -10.43 -6.09
N CYS A 100 -3.11 -9.69 -6.76
CA CYS A 100 -1.67 -9.88 -6.61
C CYS A 100 -1.23 -9.72 -5.14
N ASN A 101 -1.80 -8.73 -4.42
CA ASN A 101 -1.53 -8.51 -3.00
C ASN A 101 -2.24 -9.52 -2.08
N ARG A 102 -3.35 -10.13 -2.51
CA ARG A 102 -3.99 -11.24 -1.79
C ARG A 102 -3.03 -12.43 -1.76
N ILE A 103 -2.54 -12.82 -2.93
CA ILE A 103 -1.65 -13.97 -3.10
C ILE A 103 -0.24 -13.67 -2.55
N TYR A 104 0.32 -12.50 -2.85
CA TYR A 104 1.67 -12.10 -2.43
C TYR A 104 1.66 -10.76 -1.66
N PRO A 105 1.16 -10.75 -0.42
CA PRO A 105 1.10 -9.53 0.37
C PRO A 105 2.51 -9.02 0.69
N PRO A 106 2.82 -7.73 0.42
CA PRO A 106 4.11 -7.14 0.78
C PRO A 106 4.41 -7.20 2.28
N VAL A 107 3.36 -7.17 3.11
CA VAL A 107 3.43 -7.31 4.57
C VAL A 107 2.63 -8.55 4.98
N PRO A 108 3.26 -9.75 5.04
CA PRO A 108 2.56 -11.01 5.24
C PRO A 108 2.16 -11.28 6.70
N ILE A 109 2.71 -10.52 7.66
CA ILE A 109 2.54 -10.73 9.09
C ILE A 109 2.39 -9.38 9.80
N ILE A 110 1.41 -9.29 10.70
CA ILE A 110 1.18 -8.16 11.59
C ILE A 110 1.18 -8.68 13.04
N ALA A 111 1.99 -8.08 13.90
CA ALA A 111 2.11 -8.48 15.30
C ALA A 111 1.65 -7.39 16.27
N ARG A 112 1.12 -7.80 17.43
CA ARG A 112 0.75 -6.94 18.56
C ARG A 112 1.17 -7.58 19.87
N LYS A 113 1.89 -6.83 20.71
CA LYS A 113 2.20 -7.26 22.07
C LYS A 113 1.10 -6.76 23.01
N ILE A 114 0.46 -7.66 23.74
CA ILE A 114 -0.66 -7.29 24.61
C ILE A 114 -0.20 -6.81 25.98
N SER A 115 -0.82 -5.76 26.50
CA SER A 115 -0.47 -5.09 27.76
C SER A 115 -1.17 -5.69 28.99
N GLU A 116 -2.20 -6.49 28.77
CA GLU A 116 -3.04 -7.13 29.77
C GLU A 116 -3.56 -8.48 29.26
N ASP A 117 -4.15 -9.27 30.15
CA ASP A 117 -4.80 -10.53 29.78
C ASP A 117 -6.04 -10.19 28.93
N ILE A 118 -6.20 -10.84 27.78
CA ILE A 118 -7.36 -10.62 26.90
C ILE A 118 -8.08 -11.94 26.61
N SER A 119 -9.40 -11.87 26.37
CA SER A 119 -10.21 -13.02 25.95
C SER A 119 -10.51 -12.94 24.46
N ILE A 120 -10.07 -13.94 23.68
CA ILE A 120 -10.36 -14.07 22.24
C ILE A 120 -10.91 -15.46 21.98
N CYS A 121 -12.07 -15.57 21.33
CA CYS A 121 -12.70 -16.85 20.97
C CYS A 121 -12.84 -17.84 22.13
N GLY A 122 -13.05 -17.34 23.35
CA GLY A 122 -13.16 -18.16 24.58
C GLY A 122 -11.82 -18.54 25.23
N TYR A 123 -10.69 -18.12 24.67
CA TYR A 123 -9.36 -18.35 25.22
C TYR A 123 -8.82 -17.10 25.92
N THR A 124 -8.21 -17.29 27.09
CA THR A 124 -7.45 -16.23 27.77
C THR A 124 -6.02 -16.21 27.25
N ILE A 125 -5.63 -15.12 26.61
CA ILE A 125 -4.27 -14.85 26.17
C ILE A 125 -3.58 -14.00 27.25
N PRO A 126 -2.46 -14.46 27.83
CA PRO A 126 -1.84 -13.78 28.97
C PRO A 126 -1.11 -12.50 28.57
N LYS A 127 -1.14 -11.51 29.45
CA LYS A 127 -0.36 -10.28 29.40
C LYS A 127 1.09 -10.54 28.95
N ARG A 128 1.61 -9.64 28.10
CA ARG A 128 2.93 -9.69 27.45
C ARG A 128 3.09 -10.74 26.36
N ALA A 129 2.07 -11.54 26.05
CA ALA A 129 2.07 -12.35 24.83
C ALA A 129 2.12 -11.48 23.57
N THR A 130 2.63 -12.06 22.48
CA THR A 130 2.59 -11.45 21.15
C THR A 130 1.57 -12.20 20.32
N ILE A 131 0.54 -11.49 19.86
CA ILE A 131 -0.45 -11.99 18.92
C ILE A 131 0.05 -11.68 17.52
N VAL A 132 -0.04 -12.67 16.64
CA VAL A 132 0.43 -12.58 15.26
C VAL A 132 -0.73 -12.92 14.33
N VAL A 133 -1.07 -12.00 13.44
CA VAL A 133 -2.02 -12.20 12.35
C VAL A 133 -1.21 -12.33 11.07
N SER A 134 -1.37 -13.44 10.37
CA SER A 134 -0.72 -13.64 9.07
C SER A 134 -1.70 -13.36 7.95
N SER A 135 -1.56 -12.21 7.30
CA SER A 135 -2.32 -11.88 6.08
C SER A 135 -2.09 -12.93 5.00
N PHE A 136 -0.88 -13.50 4.92
CA PHE A 136 -0.56 -14.56 3.95
C PHE A 136 -1.46 -15.79 4.08
N PHE A 137 -1.71 -16.25 5.32
CA PHE A 137 -2.59 -17.40 5.58
C PHE A 137 -4.07 -17.02 5.51
N VAL A 138 -4.46 -15.87 6.07
CA VAL A 138 -5.87 -15.41 6.03
C VAL A 138 -6.34 -15.21 4.60
N HIS A 139 -5.48 -14.68 3.72
CA HIS A 139 -5.79 -14.50 2.30
C HIS A 139 -5.85 -15.82 1.51
N ARG A 140 -5.49 -16.95 2.14
CA ARG A 140 -5.53 -18.30 1.57
C ARG A 140 -6.52 -19.23 2.27
N ASP A 141 -7.37 -18.67 3.11
CA ASP A 141 -8.41 -19.43 3.77
C ASP A 141 -9.46 -19.88 2.72
N GLU A 142 -9.56 -21.19 2.48
CA GLU A 142 -10.48 -21.79 1.50
C GLU A 142 -11.95 -21.52 1.83
N ASP A 143 -12.28 -21.28 3.10
CA ASP A 143 -13.65 -20.93 3.51
C ASP A 143 -14.04 -19.50 3.06
N VAL A 144 -13.04 -18.65 2.75
CA VAL A 144 -13.22 -17.26 2.31
C VAL A 144 -12.91 -17.09 0.83
N PHE A 145 -11.85 -17.74 0.34
CA PHE A 145 -11.36 -17.67 -1.03
C PHE A 145 -11.29 -19.08 -1.62
N PRO A 146 -12.31 -19.51 -2.40
CA PRO A 146 -12.23 -20.76 -3.15
C PRO A 146 -11.04 -20.74 -4.11
N ASP A 147 -10.34 -21.88 -4.23
CA ASP A 147 -9.11 -22.02 -5.03
C ASP A 147 -8.03 -20.95 -4.71
N PRO A 148 -7.63 -20.80 -3.44
CA PRO A 148 -6.89 -19.62 -2.96
C PRO A 148 -5.48 -19.45 -3.52
N GLU A 149 -4.92 -20.50 -4.13
CA GLU A 149 -3.59 -20.46 -4.74
C GLU A 149 -3.62 -20.03 -6.22
N VAL A 150 -4.82 -19.81 -6.78
CA VAL A 150 -5.04 -19.32 -8.15
C VAL A 150 -5.30 -17.81 -8.14
#